data_AF-A0ABD2KYM4-F1
#
_entry.id   AF-A0ABD2KYM4-F1
#
_cell.length_a   1.000
_cell.length_b   1.000
_cell.length_c   1.000
_cell.angle_alpha   90.00
_cell.angle_beta   90.00
_cell.angle_gamma   90.00
#
_symmetry.space_group_name_H-M   'P 1'
#
loop_
_entity.id
_entity.type
_entity.pdbx_description
1 polymer ?
#
loop_
_entity_poly.entity_id
_entity_poly.type
_entity_poly.pdbx_seq_one_letter_code
_entity_poly.pdbx_strand_id
1 'polypeptide(L)'
;MTLKTFHFAGVASMNITQGVPRIKEIINAVRSISTPIITVALADERDEKLARRVKARIEKTTLGDINDYVEQVFLPDDLFVLIKLNTRRIRAMQLEVTMDTIMNAICAAKLPVPRILYDQVRSVGKSMLLVRPVESSKCSMTMYMHYLKYHLPSGQCSARNPFFLGFS
;
A
#
# COMPACT_ATOMS: atom_id res chain seq x y z
N MET A 1 5.74 39.51 -4.94
CA MET A 1 6.94 38.78 -4.49
C MET A 1 7.11 37.54 -5.36
N THR A 2 8.10 37.54 -6.24
CA THR A 2 8.38 36.49 -7.22
C THR A 2 9.13 35.33 -6.58
N LEU A 3 8.44 34.20 -6.38
CA LEU A 3 9.01 32.96 -5.84
C LEU A 3 9.84 32.26 -6.92
N LYS A 4 11.12 32.63 -7.03
CA LYS A 4 12.14 31.81 -7.68
C LYS A 4 13.18 31.45 -6.63
N THR A 5 13.42 30.16 -6.46
CA THR A 5 14.78 29.61 -6.39
C THR A 5 14.75 28.11 -6.68
N PHE A 6 15.08 27.77 -7.92
CA PHE A 6 15.80 26.53 -8.18
C PHE A 6 17.18 26.65 -7.55
N HIS A 7 17.50 25.78 -6.60
CA HIS A 7 18.80 25.11 -6.47
C HIS A 7 18.60 23.84 -5.63
N PHE A 8 18.08 22.79 -6.26
CA PHE A 8 18.23 21.42 -5.76
C PHE A 8 19.52 20.86 -6.34
N ALA A 9 20.66 21.12 -5.70
CA ALA A 9 21.88 20.41 -6.03
C ALA A 9 21.88 19.06 -5.29
N GLY A 10 21.67 17.96 -6.03
CA GLY A 10 22.06 16.61 -5.60
C GLY A 10 20.97 15.67 -5.07
N VAL A 11 19.70 16.08 -4.98
CA VAL A 11 18.61 15.18 -4.56
C VAL A 11 17.45 15.30 -5.54
N ALA A 12 16.95 14.16 -6.04
CA ALA A 12 15.83 14.11 -6.97
C ALA A 12 14.68 14.99 -6.45
N SER A 13 14.29 15.96 -7.27
CA SER A 13 13.44 17.11 -6.95
C SER A 13 12.13 16.72 -6.24
N MET A 14 12.06 16.92 -4.93
CA MET A 14 10.78 17.00 -4.23
C MET A 14 10.24 18.41 -4.38
N ASN A 15 9.06 18.55 -5.00
CA ASN A 15 8.35 19.83 -5.06
C ASN A 15 7.84 20.16 -3.65
N ILE A 16 8.53 21.07 -2.95
CA ILE A 16 8.19 21.49 -1.58
C ILE A 16 7.57 22.88 -1.58
N THR A 17 6.61 23.14 -0.69
CA THR A 17 6.05 24.49 -0.52
C THR A 17 7.11 25.44 0.06
N GLN A 18 7.37 26.55 -0.63
CA GLN A 18 8.37 27.55 -0.24
C GLN A 18 7.80 28.98 -0.30
N GLY A 19 8.45 29.92 0.37
CA GLY A 19 8.11 31.34 0.35
C GLY A 19 6.76 31.67 0.96
N VAL A 20 6.02 32.58 0.31
CA VAL A 20 4.75 33.12 0.82
C VAL A 20 3.72 32.03 1.15
N PRO A 21 3.47 31.00 0.30
CA PRO A 21 2.60 29.88 0.66
C PRO A 21 3.00 29.17 1.95
N ARG A 22 4.30 28.91 2.17
CA ARG A 22 4.79 28.23 3.38
C ARG A 22 4.68 29.12 4.61
N ILE A 23 4.97 30.41 4.48
CA ILE A 23 4.79 31.40 5.54
C ILE A 23 3.30 31.48 5.94
N LYS A 24 2.38 31.47 4.98
CA LYS A 24 0.94 31.46 5.22
C LYS A 24 0.49 30.21 5.99
N GLU A 25 1.02 29.03 5.67
CA GLU A 25 0.74 27.79 6.41
C GLU A 25 1.18 27.89 7.88
N ILE A 26 2.35 28.48 8.15
CA ILE A 26 2.94 28.62 9.50
C ILE A 26 2.15 29.63 10.34
N ILE A 27 1.90 30.84 9.82
CA ILE A 27 1.22 31.91 10.56
C ILE A 27 -0.21 31.51 10.94
N ASN A 28 -0.91 30.83 10.04
CA ASN A 28 -2.29 30.40 10.27
C ASN A 28 -2.40 29.11 11.10
N ALA A 29 -1.28 28.50 11.50
CA ALA A 29 -1.24 27.22 12.23
C ALA A 29 -2.13 26.14 11.60
N VAL A 30 -2.04 25.97 10.28
CA VAL A 30 -2.91 25.04 9.54
C VAL A 30 -2.63 23.61 9.99
N ARG A 31 -3.69 22.86 10.36
CA ARG A 31 -3.58 21.47 10.83
C ARG A 31 -2.97 20.51 9.81
N SER A 32 -3.23 20.72 8.51
CA SER A 32 -2.72 19.88 7.42
C SER A 32 -2.01 20.76 6.40
N ILE A 33 -0.68 20.64 6.35
CA ILE A 33 0.17 21.36 5.40
C ILE A 33 0.27 20.59 4.07
N SER A 34 0.56 21.29 2.98
CA SER A 34 0.50 20.71 1.62
C SER A 34 1.63 19.72 1.32
N THR A 35 2.86 19.99 1.78
CA THR A 35 4.02 19.12 1.56
C THR A 35 4.74 18.86 2.90
N PRO A 36 4.19 17.99 3.76
CA PRO A 36 4.87 17.62 5.00
C PRO A 36 6.14 16.82 4.70
N ILE A 37 7.22 17.16 5.39
CA ILE A 37 8.51 16.45 5.29
C ILE A 37 8.86 15.95 6.68
N ILE A 38 9.25 14.68 6.75
CA ILE A 38 9.77 14.05 7.96
C ILE A 38 11.19 13.62 7.65
N THR A 39 12.15 14.15 8.40
CA THR A 39 13.56 13.72 8.33
C THR A 39 13.78 12.67 9.40
N VAL A 40 14.28 11.49 9.00
CA VAL A 40 14.55 10.37 9.91
C VAL A 40 16.04 10.10 9.90
N ALA A 41 16.68 10.16 11.07
CA ALA A 41 18.07 9.74 11.24
C ALA A 41 18.13 8.22 11.44
N LEU A 42 19.10 7.56 10.80
CA LEU A 42 19.36 6.15 10.99
C LEU A 42 20.34 5.94 12.14
N ALA A 43 20.18 4.84 12.88
CA ALA A 43 21.13 4.49 13.95
C ALA A 43 22.54 4.23 13.42
N ASP A 44 22.64 3.68 12.21
CA ASP A 44 23.88 3.57 11.43
C ASP A 44 23.63 4.13 10.02
N GLU A 45 24.20 5.30 9.74
CA GLU A 45 24.05 5.99 8.46
C GLU A 45 24.86 5.35 7.32
N ARG A 46 25.83 4.48 7.66
CA ARG A 46 26.69 3.82 6.67
C ARG A 46 26.14 2.46 6.22
N ASP A 47 25.21 1.86 6.99
CA ASP A 47 24.56 0.62 6.61
C ASP A 47 23.40 0.85 5.63
N GLU A 48 23.70 0.70 4.33
CA GLU A 48 22.69 0.77 3.27
C GLU A 48 21.56 -0.26 3.45
N LYS A 49 21.85 -1.45 3.98
CA LYS A 49 20.83 -2.48 4.20
C LYS A 49 19.87 -2.09 5.33
N LEU A 50 20.36 -1.40 6.35
CA LEU A 50 19.50 -0.80 7.37
C LEU A 50 18.62 0.27 6.76
N ALA A 51 19.20 1.19 5.97
CA ALA A 51 18.46 2.26 5.30
C ALA A 51 17.31 1.72 4.43
N ARG A 52 17.57 0.69 3.62
CA ARG A 52 16.55 0.04 2.78
C ARG A 52 15.44 -0.63 3.60
N ARG A 53 15.77 -1.33 4.69
CA ARG A 53 14.79 -1.95 5.59
C ARG A 53 13.90 -0.92 6.28
N VAL A 54 14.49 0.16 6.80
CA VAL A 54 13.75 1.26 7.44
C VAL A 54 12.84 1.94 6.42
N LYS A 55 13.35 2.21 5.21
CA LYS A 55 12.54 2.74 4.10
C LYS A 55 11.34 1.83 3.81
N ALA A 56 11.56 0.53 3.65
CA ALA A 56 10.50 -0.44 3.34
C ALA A 56 9.41 -0.53 4.44
N ARG A 57 9.75 -0.24 5.69
CA ARG A 57 8.78 -0.22 6.81
C ARG A 57 7.96 1.08 6.90
N ILE A 58 8.50 2.19 6.39
CA ILE A 58 7.85 3.51 6.44
C ILE A 58 7.07 3.78 5.16
N GLU A 59 7.62 3.37 4.01
CA GLU A 59 7.01 3.57 2.71
C GLU A 59 5.71 2.77 2.60
N LYS A 60 4.65 3.45 2.15
CA LYS A 60 3.37 2.80 1.90
C LYS A 60 3.49 1.92 0.66
N THR A 61 3.42 0.61 0.86
CA THR A 61 3.31 -0.37 -0.24
C THR A 61 1.88 -0.85 -0.36
N THR A 62 1.32 -0.81 -1.56
CA THR A 62 0.00 -1.37 -1.90
C THR A 62 0.13 -2.76 -2.51
N LEU A 63 -0.99 -3.49 -2.59
CA LEU A 63 -0.99 -4.80 -3.26
C LEU A 63 -0.63 -4.67 -4.76
N GLY A 64 -1.00 -3.55 -5.38
CA GLY A 64 -0.60 -3.17 -6.74
C GLY A 64 0.91 -3.09 -6.94
N ASP A 65 1.64 -2.64 -5.92
CA ASP A 65 3.09 -2.50 -6.01
C ASP A 65 3.81 -3.84 -5.98
N ILE A 66 3.20 -4.89 -5.42
CA ILE A 66 3.84 -6.20 -5.22
C ILE A 66 3.24 -7.33 -6.07
N ASN A 67 2.20 -7.05 -6.86
CA ASN A 67 1.61 -8.03 -7.77
C ASN A 67 2.18 -7.94 -9.19
N ASP A 68 2.11 -9.05 -9.92
CA ASP A 68 2.30 -9.10 -11.37
C ASP A 68 0.99 -8.74 -12.08
N TYR A 69 -0.10 -9.36 -11.65
CA TYR A 69 -1.43 -9.13 -12.21
C TYR A 69 -2.54 -9.53 -11.21
N VAL A 70 -3.73 -8.98 -11.48
CA VAL A 70 -4.99 -9.33 -10.81
C VAL A 70 -6.05 -9.59 -11.86
N GLU A 71 -6.60 -10.79 -11.84
CA GLU A 71 -7.52 -11.29 -12.87
C GLU A 71 -8.79 -11.85 -12.25
N GLN A 72 -9.88 -11.80 -13.00
CA GLN A 72 -11.14 -12.48 -12.65
C GLN A 72 -11.19 -13.78 -13.43
N VAL A 73 -11.51 -14.86 -12.73
CA VAL A 73 -11.62 -16.19 -13.31
C VAL A 73 -13.07 -16.65 -13.15
N PHE A 74 -13.71 -16.91 -14.28
CA PHE A 74 -15.07 -17.42 -14.36
C PHE A 74 -14.99 -18.88 -14.85
N LEU A 75 -15.29 -19.81 -13.97
CA LEU A 75 -15.45 -21.23 -14.30
C LEU A 75 -16.94 -21.58 -14.22
N PRO A 76 -17.37 -22.71 -14.83
CA PRO A 76 -18.76 -23.16 -14.71
C PRO A 76 -19.21 -23.36 -13.25
N ASP A 77 -18.29 -23.82 -12.39
CA ASP A 77 -18.58 -24.19 -11.00
C ASP A 77 -17.95 -23.26 -9.94
N ASP A 78 -17.12 -22.30 -10.34
CA ASP A 78 -16.40 -21.43 -9.39
C ASP A 78 -16.13 -20.05 -9.98
N LEU A 79 -16.05 -19.06 -9.09
CA LEU A 79 -15.84 -17.66 -9.45
C LEU A 79 -14.92 -17.01 -8.42
N PHE A 80 -13.81 -16.46 -8.88
CA PHE A 80 -12.84 -15.84 -7.99
C PHE A 80 -11.94 -14.81 -8.67
N VAL A 81 -11.34 -13.96 -7.85
CA VAL A 81 -10.22 -13.11 -8.27
C VAL A 81 -8.91 -13.80 -7.92
N LEU A 82 -8.06 -13.96 -8.93
CA LEU A 82 -6.72 -14.50 -8.81
C LEU A 82 -5.71 -13.35 -8.76
N ILE A 83 -4.81 -13.42 -7.78
CA ILE A 83 -3.76 -12.42 -7.56
C ILE A 83 -2.42 -13.15 -7.64
N LYS A 84 -1.60 -12.77 -8.62
CA LYS A 84 -0.22 -13.27 -8.75
C LYS A 84 0.74 -12.29 -8.13
N LEU A 85 1.48 -12.71 -7.12
CA LEU A 85 2.51 -11.91 -6.46
C LEU A 85 3.85 -11.99 -7.18
N ASN A 86 4.50 -10.84 -7.33
CA ASN A 86 5.84 -10.74 -7.87
C ASN A 86 6.87 -10.95 -6.76
N THR A 87 7.30 -12.20 -6.60
CA THR A 87 8.31 -12.57 -5.58
C THR A 87 9.66 -11.86 -5.77
N ARG A 88 10.02 -11.48 -7.01
CA ARG A 88 11.27 -10.72 -7.26
C ARG A 88 11.15 -9.31 -6.71
N ARG A 89 10.00 -8.65 -6.94
CA ARG A 89 9.73 -7.29 -6.47
C ARG A 89 9.67 -7.21 -4.95
N ILE A 90 9.00 -8.17 -4.30
CA ILE A 90 8.95 -8.30 -2.83
C ILE A 90 10.37 -8.43 -2.25
N ARG A 91 11.21 -9.28 -2.83
CA ARG A 91 12.61 -9.47 -2.39
C ARG A 91 13.47 -8.24 -2.64
N ALA A 92 13.32 -7.60 -3.80
CA ALA A 92 14.07 -6.39 -4.16
C ALA A 92 13.75 -5.21 -3.22
N MET A 93 12.49 -5.10 -2.81
CA MET A 93 12.03 -4.11 -1.83
C MET A 93 12.35 -4.48 -0.38
N GLN A 94 12.91 -5.67 -0.13
CA GLN A 94 13.20 -6.19 1.22
C GLN A 94 11.98 -6.16 2.15
N LEU A 95 10.80 -6.42 1.61
CA LEU A 95 9.57 -6.45 2.39
C LEU A 95 9.51 -7.71 3.25
N GLU A 96 9.31 -7.53 4.55
CA GLU A 96 9.15 -8.59 5.54
C GLU A 96 7.69 -9.08 5.57
N VAL A 97 7.17 -9.54 4.44
CA VAL A 97 5.78 -9.97 4.28
C VAL A 97 5.66 -11.48 4.06
N THR A 98 4.70 -12.09 4.75
CA THR A 98 4.29 -13.49 4.56
C THR A 98 2.91 -13.56 3.90
N MET A 99 2.53 -14.74 3.40
CA MET A 99 1.19 -14.92 2.83
C MET A 99 0.09 -14.57 3.81
N ASP A 100 0.23 -14.96 5.09
CA ASP A 100 -0.74 -14.63 6.13
C ASP A 100 -0.87 -13.12 6.35
N THR A 101 0.24 -12.39 6.34
CA THR A 101 0.18 -10.92 6.46
C THR A 101 -0.57 -10.29 5.30
N ILE A 102 -0.42 -10.82 4.08
CA ILE A 102 -1.11 -10.33 2.88
C ILE A 102 -2.61 -10.70 2.96
N MET A 103 -2.95 -11.91 3.38
CA MET A 103 -4.33 -12.34 3.58
C MET A 103 -5.04 -11.47 4.62
N ASN A 104 -4.39 -11.23 5.76
CA ASN A 104 -4.91 -10.35 6.80
C ASN A 104 -5.09 -8.92 6.29
N ALA A 105 -4.16 -8.41 5.47
CA ALA A 105 -4.27 -7.09 4.87
C ALA A 105 -5.46 -6.99 3.89
N ILE A 106 -5.72 -8.05 3.11
CA ILE A 106 -6.90 -8.13 2.22
C ILE A 106 -8.19 -8.14 3.04
N CYS A 107 -8.28 -8.92 4.12
CA CYS A 107 -9.46 -8.97 4.99
C CYS A 107 -9.70 -7.65 5.75
N ALA A 108 -8.63 -6.90 6.04
CA ALA A 108 -8.71 -5.60 6.69
C ALA A 108 -8.97 -4.44 5.70
N ALA A 109 -8.87 -4.68 4.39
CA ALA A 109 -9.02 -3.66 3.39
C ALA A 109 -10.44 -3.06 3.40
N LYS A 110 -10.51 -1.74 3.42
CA LYS A 110 -11.78 -1.01 3.28
C LYS A 110 -12.13 -0.92 1.80
N LEU A 111 -13.00 -1.80 1.36
CA LEU A 111 -13.45 -1.88 -0.03
C LEU A 111 -14.94 -1.52 -0.12
N PRO A 112 -15.42 -1.02 -1.27
CA PRO A 112 -16.83 -0.78 -1.55
C PRO A 112 -17.61 -2.09 -1.83
N VAL A 113 -17.24 -3.17 -1.17
CA VAL A 113 -17.89 -4.49 -1.20
C VAL A 113 -18.08 -4.98 0.23
N PRO A 114 -18.99 -5.94 0.48
CA PRO A 114 -19.07 -6.62 1.77
C PRO A 114 -17.69 -7.07 2.26
N ARG A 115 -17.48 -6.98 3.58
CA ARG A 115 -16.18 -7.31 4.20
C ARG A 115 -15.73 -8.72 3.81
N ILE A 116 -14.47 -8.81 3.38
CA ILE A 116 -13.86 -10.09 3.03
C ILE A 116 -13.51 -10.85 4.32
N LEU A 117 -14.00 -12.08 4.43
CA LEU A 117 -13.67 -12.99 5.53
C LEU A 117 -12.42 -13.81 5.19
N TYR A 118 -11.71 -14.30 6.20
CA TYR A 118 -10.47 -15.06 5.99
C TYR A 118 -10.71 -16.33 5.14
N ASP A 119 -11.84 -17.02 5.34
CA ASP A 119 -12.21 -18.23 4.59
C ASP A 119 -12.39 -18.02 3.08
N GLN A 120 -12.66 -16.78 2.68
CA GLN A 120 -12.82 -16.39 1.27
C GLN A 120 -11.48 -16.20 0.56
N VAL A 121 -10.40 -16.02 1.32
CA VAL A 121 -9.04 -15.86 0.80
C VAL A 121 -8.32 -17.19 0.96
N ARG A 122 -7.78 -17.73 -0.13
CA ARG A 122 -6.96 -18.94 -0.11
C ARG A 122 -5.64 -18.72 -0.80
N SER A 123 -4.55 -19.18 -0.19
CA SER A 123 -3.26 -19.25 -0.85
C SER A 123 -3.22 -20.47 -1.78
N VAL A 124 -2.80 -20.23 -3.02
CA VAL A 124 -2.61 -21.26 -4.04
C VAL A 124 -1.11 -21.30 -4.33
N GLY A 125 -0.45 -22.34 -3.83
CA GLY A 125 1.01 -22.47 -3.93
C GLY A 125 1.77 -21.33 -3.24
N LYS A 126 2.93 -20.96 -3.78
CA LYS A 126 3.90 -20.06 -3.12
C LYS A 126 3.74 -18.57 -3.45
N SER A 127 2.88 -18.22 -4.41
CA SER A 127 2.84 -16.85 -4.97
C SER A 127 1.49 -16.42 -5.51
N MET A 128 0.45 -17.25 -5.36
CA MET A 128 -0.88 -16.92 -5.83
C MET A 128 -1.85 -16.89 -4.66
N LEU A 129 -2.79 -15.94 -4.72
CA LEU A 129 -3.89 -15.80 -3.78
C LEU A 129 -5.19 -15.78 -4.57
N LEU A 130 -6.20 -16.42 -4.00
CA LEU A 130 -7.54 -16.51 -4.57
C LEU A 130 -8.50 -15.86 -3.60
N VAL A 131 -9.32 -14.94 -4.09
CA VAL A 131 -10.36 -14.26 -3.29
C VAL A 131 -11.73 -14.58 -3.89
N ARG A 132 -12.59 -15.25 -3.13
CA ARG A 132 -13.96 -15.56 -3.53
C ARG A 132 -14.93 -14.45 -3.14
N PRO A 133 -15.83 -14.04 -4.04
CA PRO A 133 -16.93 -13.16 -3.67
C PRO A 133 -17.95 -13.90 -2.79
N VAL A 134 -18.79 -13.13 -2.10
CA VAL A 134 -19.94 -13.66 -1.38
C VAL A 134 -21.21 -13.01 -1.85
N GLU A 135 -22.25 -13.83 -1.98
CA GLU A 135 -23.59 -13.37 -2.28
C GLU A 135 -24.07 -12.43 -1.18
N SER A 136 -24.43 -11.23 -1.60
CA SER A 136 -24.93 -10.20 -0.72
C SER A 136 -26.07 -9.47 -1.42
N SER A 137 -27.10 -9.12 -0.67
CA SER A 137 -28.23 -8.32 -1.18
C SER A 137 -27.81 -6.94 -1.70
N LYS A 138 -26.60 -6.48 -1.36
CA LYS A 138 -26.09 -5.15 -1.72
C LYS A 138 -25.42 -5.09 -3.09
N CYS A 139 -24.98 -6.21 -3.67
CA CYS A 139 -24.27 -6.21 -4.93
C CYS A 139 -24.36 -7.55 -5.66
N SER A 140 -24.56 -7.50 -6.98
CA SER A 140 -24.44 -8.68 -7.86
C SER A 140 -23.04 -9.28 -7.78
N MET A 141 -22.94 -10.60 -7.99
CA MET A 141 -21.67 -11.32 -7.98
C MET A 141 -20.65 -10.77 -9.01
N THR A 142 -21.12 -10.44 -10.21
CA THR A 142 -20.29 -9.85 -11.27
C THR A 142 -19.79 -8.47 -10.86
N MET A 143 -20.65 -7.68 -10.21
CA MET A 143 -20.27 -6.38 -9.65
C MET A 143 -19.22 -6.57 -8.57
N TYR A 144 -19.42 -7.49 -7.62
CA TYR A 144 -18.45 -7.81 -6.56
C TYR A 144 -17.08 -8.14 -7.17
N MET A 145 -17.02 -9.03 -8.17
CA MET A 145 -15.78 -9.39 -8.86
C MET A 145 -15.11 -8.21 -9.56
N HIS A 146 -15.89 -7.35 -10.21
CA HIS A 146 -15.42 -6.11 -10.78
C HIS A 146 -14.77 -5.23 -9.71
N TYR A 147 -15.48 -4.93 -8.63
CA TYR A 147 -14.93 -4.10 -7.57
C TYR A 147 -13.68 -4.68 -6.92
N LEU A 148 -13.62 -5.99 -6.67
CA LEU A 148 -12.42 -6.65 -6.17
C LEU A 148 -11.22 -6.45 -7.11
N LYS A 149 -11.38 -6.72 -8.40
CA LYS A 149 -10.27 -6.58 -9.37
C LYS A 149 -9.70 -5.17 -9.39
N TYR A 150 -10.55 -4.14 -9.35
CA TYR A 150 -10.11 -2.75 -9.46
C TYR A 150 -9.65 -2.13 -8.13
N HIS A 151 -10.23 -2.55 -7.00
CA HIS A 151 -9.96 -1.95 -5.70
C HIS A 151 -8.99 -2.76 -4.84
N LEU A 152 -8.74 -4.05 -5.11
CA LEU A 152 -7.69 -4.79 -4.39
C LEU A 152 -6.28 -4.25 -4.65
N PRO A 153 -5.87 -3.92 -5.90
CA PRO A 153 -4.54 -3.38 -6.15
C PRO A 153 -4.34 -1.99 -5.52
N SER A 154 -5.35 -1.13 -5.68
CA SER A 154 -5.37 0.28 -5.24
C SER A 154 -5.72 0.44 -3.77
N GLY A 155 -6.33 -0.61 -3.20
CA GLY A 155 -6.85 -0.63 -1.86
C GLY A 155 -5.73 -0.32 -0.91
N GLN A 156 -6.03 0.54 0.06
CA GLN A 156 -5.26 0.58 1.28
C GLN A 156 -5.46 -0.75 1.98
N CYS A 157 -4.79 -1.81 1.50
CA CYS A 157 -4.22 -2.83 2.35
C CYS A 157 -3.23 -2.07 3.23
N SER A 158 -3.78 -1.34 4.20
CA SER A 158 -3.00 -0.88 5.31
C SER A 158 -2.62 -2.18 5.99
N ALA A 159 -1.49 -2.74 5.58
CA ALA A 159 -0.51 -3.14 6.55
C ALA A 159 -0.29 -1.90 7.43
N ARG A 160 -1.24 -1.66 8.36
CA ARG A 160 -0.89 -1.06 9.63
C ARG A 160 0.16 -2.03 10.10
N ASN A 161 1.42 -1.65 9.87
CA ASN A 161 2.56 -2.44 10.25
C ASN A 161 2.26 -2.90 11.69
N PRO A 162 2.03 -4.20 11.95
CA PRO A 162 1.81 -4.64 13.33
C PRO A 162 3.04 -4.35 14.21
N PHE A 163 4.16 -3.97 13.59
CA PHE A 163 5.40 -3.54 14.22
C PHE A 163 5.39 -2.18 14.92
N PHE A 164 4.33 -1.37 14.83
CA PHE A 164 4.25 -0.11 15.60
C PHE A 164 3.59 -0.23 16.98
N LEU A 165 3.25 -1.44 17.45
CA LEU A 165 2.68 -1.69 18.79
C LEU A 165 3.64 -2.41 19.76
N GLY A 166 4.95 -2.31 19.55
CA GLY A 166 5.95 -2.98 20.40
C GLY A 166 7.16 -2.11 20.72
N PHE A 167 6.95 -0.90 21.24
CA PHE A 167 7.95 -0.17 22.00
C PHE A 167 7.31 0.33 23.30
N SER A 168 7.41 -0.49 24.33
CA SER A 168 7.44 -0.11 25.74
C SER A 168 8.59 -0.88 26.37
#